data_AF-A0A5B7UU45-F1
#
_entry.id   AF-A0A5B7UU45-F1
#
_cell.length_a   1.000
_cell.length_b   1.000
_cell.length_c   1.000
_cell.angle_alpha   90.00
_cell.angle_beta   90.00
_cell.angle_gamma   90.00
#
_symmetry.space_group_name_H-M   'P 1'
#
loop_
_entity.id
_entity.type
_entity.pdbx_description
1 polymer ?
#
loop_
_entity_poly.entity_id
_entity_poly.type
_entity_poly.pdbx_seq_one_letter_code
_entity_poly.pdbx_strand_id
1 'polypeptide(L)'
;MADESDVLLELWKGQRDEARQMENQRAALTNIVILVAAAALGFLTQQGHLELSSLGVTVPLCVLGAFGAAASSKYGERWAVHSGLADRLRDELAARHPHLDLDALVAANRTEHRAEFPLASRMRVWILWVALHTAIGAGALLLSLWIVATQ
;
A
#
# COMPACT_ATOMS: atom_id res chain seq x y z
N MET A 1 -23.32 28.90 -14.36
CA MET A 1 -21.87 28.77 -14.19
C MET A 1 -21.67 28.09 -12.85
N ALA A 2 -20.87 27.02 -12.77
CA ALA A 2 -20.66 26.34 -11.49
C ALA A 2 -20.04 27.34 -10.50
N ASP A 3 -20.49 27.31 -9.24
CA ASP A 3 -19.87 28.12 -8.21
C ASP A 3 -18.40 27.68 -8.03
N GLU A 4 -17.51 28.59 -7.67
CA GLU A 4 -16.10 28.24 -7.47
C GLU A 4 -15.94 27.16 -6.37
N SER A 5 -16.82 27.18 -5.37
CA SER A 5 -16.89 26.16 -4.32
C SER A 5 -17.25 24.78 -4.88
N ASP A 6 -18.13 24.72 -5.89
CA ASP A 6 -18.51 23.47 -6.55
C ASP A 6 -17.32 22.86 -7.29
N VAL A 7 -16.53 23.71 -7.97
CA VAL A 7 -15.32 23.27 -8.68
C VAL A 7 -14.29 22.72 -7.69
N LEU A 8 -14.05 23.41 -6.57
CA LEU A 8 -13.12 22.95 -5.53
C LEU A 8 -13.57 21.62 -4.91
N LEU A 9 -14.87 21.49 -4.63
CA LEU A 9 -15.44 20.28 -4.05
C LEU A 9 -15.33 19.10 -5.03
N GLU A 10 -15.54 19.32 -6.32
CA GLU A 10 -15.40 18.29 -7.34
C GLU A 10 -13.95 17.86 -7.52
N LEU A 11 -13.00 18.81 -7.56
CA LEU A 11 -11.58 18.49 -7.56
C LEU A 11 -11.17 17.71 -6.31
N TRP A 12 -11.69 18.11 -5.14
CA TRP A 12 -11.43 17.40 -3.89
C TRP A 12 -11.92 15.95 -3.95
N LYS A 13 -13.15 15.72 -4.42
CA LYS A 13 -13.71 14.36 -4.62
C LYS A 13 -12.84 13.55 -5.56
N GLY A 14 -12.45 14.11 -6.70
CA GLY A 14 -11.56 13.46 -7.66
C GLY A 14 -10.23 13.01 -7.03
N GLN A 15 -9.61 13.86 -6.21
CA GLN A 15 -8.39 13.49 -5.49
C GLN A 15 -8.61 12.36 -4.48
N ARG A 16 -9.75 12.35 -3.77
CA ARG A 16 -10.10 11.28 -2.82
C ARG A 16 -10.36 9.95 -3.54
N ASP A 17 -10.97 9.99 -4.72
CA ASP A 17 -11.21 8.81 -5.54
C ASP A 17 -9.93 8.23 -6.11
N GLU A 18 -9.02 9.06 -6.62
CA GLU A 18 -7.70 8.60 -7.08
C GLU A 18 -6.88 8.00 -5.91
N ALA A 19 -6.90 8.64 -4.73
CA ALA A 19 -6.25 8.07 -3.55
C ALA A 19 -6.84 6.69 -3.20
N ARG A 20 -8.16 6.55 -3.16
CA ARG A 20 -8.84 5.26 -2.92
C ARG A 20 -8.49 4.23 -4.00
N GLN A 21 -8.38 4.63 -5.25
CA GLN A 21 -7.99 3.76 -6.35
C GLN A 21 -6.57 3.21 -6.18
N MET A 22 -5.62 4.03 -5.73
CA MET A 22 -4.25 3.56 -5.43
C MET A 22 -4.24 2.50 -4.31
N GLU A 23 -5.09 2.65 -3.30
CA GLU A 23 -5.25 1.65 -2.23
C GLU A 23 -5.82 0.34 -2.79
N ASN A 24 -6.88 0.43 -3.59
CA ASN A 24 -7.53 -0.73 -4.21
C ASN A 24 -6.58 -1.49 -5.13
N GLN A 25 -5.78 -0.79 -5.93
CA GLN A 25 -4.77 -1.40 -6.80
C GLN A 25 -3.70 -2.13 -5.98
N ARG A 26 -3.26 -1.55 -4.85
CA ARG A 26 -2.31 -2.20 -3.94
C ARG A 26 -2.89 -3.46 -3.30
N ALA A 27 -4.14 -3.41 -2.85
CA ALA A 27 -4.83 -4.57 -2.28
C ALA A 27 -4.99 -5.68 -3.34
N ALA A 28 -5.44 -5.35 -4.55
CA ALA A 28 -5.58 -6.30 -5.65
C ALA A 28 -4.25 -6.96 -6.02
N LEU A 29 -3.19 -6.16 -6.20
CA LEU A 29 -1.84 -6.68 -6.45
C LEU A 29 -1.39 -7.63 -5.35
N THR A 30 -1.57 -7.24 -4.08
CA THR A 30 -1.11 -8.03 -2.95
C THR A 30 -1.86 -9.37 -2.85
N ASN A 31 -3.16 -9.39 -3.08
CA ASN A 31 -3.93 -10.63 -3.12
C ASN A 31 -3.41 -11.59 -4.19
N ILE A 32 -3.07 -11.08 -5.37
CA ILE A 32 -2.48 -11.88 -6.45
C ILE A 32 -1.12 -12.46 -5.99
N VAL A 33 -0.24 -11.63 -5.42
CA VAL A 33 1.09 -12.08 -4.97
C VAL A 33 0.98 -13.12 -3.85
N ILE A 34 0.09 -12.91 -2.86
CA ILE A 34 -0.13 -13.88 -1.78
C ILE A 34 -0.62 -15.21 -2.34
N LEU A 35 -1.58 -15.19 -3.27
CA LEU A 35 -2.11 -16.40 -3.88
C LEU A 35 -1.02 -17.18 -4.62
N VAL A 36 -0.23 -16.49 -5.44
CA VAL A 36 0.89 -17.09 -6.19
C VAL A 36 1.95 -17.62 -5.23
N ALA A 37 2.30 -16.86 -4.19
CA ALA A 37 3.27 -17.27 -3.18
C ALA A 37 2.81 -18.53 -2.42
N ALA A 38 1.55 -18.57 -2.00
CA ALA A 38 0.97 -19.73 -1.33
C ALA A 38 0.96 -20.97 -2.24
N ALA A 39 0.59 -20.82 -3.51
CA ALA A 39 0.62 -21.91 -4.49
C ALA A 39 2.04 -22.41 -4.75
N ALA A 40 3.01 -21.50 -4.91
CA ALA A 40 4.42 -21.84 -5.11
C ALA A 40 5.00 -22.58 -3.90
N LEU A 41 4.75 -22.11 -2.69
CA LEU A 41 5.17 -22.78 -1.47
C LEU A 41 4.50 -24.15 -1.31
N GLY A 42 3.19 -24.25 -1.58
CA GLY A 42 2.47 -25.52 -1.59
C GLY A 42 3.09 -26.54 -2.55
N PHE A 43 3.38 -26.11 -3.79
CA PHE A 43 4.06 -26.95 -4.78
C PHE A 43 5.44 -27.43 -4.30
N LEU A 44 6.27 -26.52 -3.77
CA LEU A 44 7.58 -26.89 -3.22
C LEU A 44 7.47 -27.88 -2.05
N THR A 45 6.48 -27.72 -1.16
CA THR A 45 6.28 -28.67 -0.05
C THR A 45 5.83 -30.05 -0.51
N GLN A 46 5.08 -30.15 -1.61
CA GLN A 46 4.63 -31.43 -2.18
C GLN A 46 5.78 -32.23 -2.82
N GLN A 47 6.84 -31.56 -3.30
CA GLN A 47 8.03 -32.24 -3.81
C GLN A 47 8.77 -32.99 -2.69
N GLY A 48 8.67 -32.53 -1.43
CA GLY A 48 9.27 -33.18 -0.26
C GLY A 48 10.79 -33.01 -0.12
N HIS A 49 11.47 -32.50 -1.15
CA HIS A 49 12.89 -32.16 -1.18
C HIS A 49 13.10 -30.95 -2.09
N LEU A 50 14.15 -30.18 -1.81
CA LEU A 50 14.51 -29.00 -2.58
C LEU A 50 15.68 -29.34 -3.52
N GLU A 51 15.40 -29.37 -4.82
CA GLU A 51 16.37 -29.67 -5.87
C GLU A 51 16.79 -28.41 -6.63
N LEU A 52 17.83 -28.50 -7.47
CA LEU A 52 18.18 -27.42 -8.41
C LEU A 52 17.00 -27.02 -9.31
N SER A 53 16.11 -27.95 -9.64
CA SER A 53 14.88 -27.68 -10.41
C SER A 53 13.91 -26.74 -9.67
N SER A 54 13.91 -26.74 -8.34
CA SER A 54 13.10 -25.85 -7.49
C SER A 54 13.48 -24.37 -7.63
N LEU A 55 14.70 -24.06 -8.12
CA LEU A 55 15.10 -22.69 -8.47
C LEU A 55 14.17 -22.06 -9.52
N GLY A 56 13.59 -22.89 -10.40
CA GLY A 56 12.60 -22.45 -11.38
C GLY A 56 11.33 -21.86 -10.75
N VAL A 57 11.09 -22.09 -9.46
CA VAL A 57 9.96 -21.52 -8.70
C VAL A 57 10.44 -20.44 -7.73
N THR A 58 11.52 -20.70 -6.98
CA THR A 58 11.98 -19.78 -5.92
C THR A 58 12.56 -18.48 -6.49
N VAL A 59 13.25 -18.51 -7.63
CA VAL A 59 13.80 -17.30 -8.26
C VAL A 59 12.68 -16.38 -8.78
N PRO A 60 11.69 -16.84 -9.56
CA PRO A 60 10.54 -16.01 -9.92
C PRO A 60 9.77 -15.48 -8.71
N LEU A 61 9.62 -16.28 -7.65
CA LEU A 61 8.94 -15.84 -6.43
C LEU A 61 9.71 -14.71 -5.71
N CYS A 62 11.04 -14.76 -5.72
CA CYS A 62 11.89 -13.68 -5.23
C CYS A 62 11.67 -12.39 -6.03
N VAL A 63 11.66 -12.49 -7.36
CA VAL A 63 11.39 -11.35 -8.26
C VAL A 63 9.99 -10.79 -8.02
N LEU A 64 8.99 -11.66 -7.84
CA LEU A 64 7.61 -11.26 -7.57
C LEU A 64 7.47 -10.50 -6.25
N GLY A 65 8.14 -10.96 -5.18
CA GLY A 65 8.18 -10.23 -3.90
C GLY A 65 8.88 -8.87 -4.03
N ALA A 66 10.00 -8.78 -4.74
CA ALA A 66 10.68 -7.51 -4.98
C ALA A 66 9.80 -6.53 -5.79
N PHE A 67 9.11 -7.03 -6.82
CA PHE A 67 8.15 -6.25 -7.60
C PHE A 67 6.97 -5.76 -6.74
N GLY A 68 6.37 -6.64 -5.94
CA GLY A 68 5.27 -6.29 -5.04
C GLY A 68 5.64 -5.20 -4.04
N ALA A 69 6.88 -5.24 -3.51
CA ALA A 69 7.40 -4.21 -2.61
C ALA A 69 7.57 -2.87 -3.33
N ALA A 70 8.20 -2.86 -4.51
CA ALA A 70 8.39 -1.65 -5.30
C ALA A 70 7.05 -1.02 -5.73
N ALA A 71 6.11 -1.83 -6.22
CA ALA A 71 4.79 -1.39 -6.62
C ALA A 71 3.98 -0.85 -5.42
N SER A 72 4.01 -1.52 -4.27
CA SER A 72 3.34 -1.06 -3.04
C SER A 72 3.90 0.28 -2.56
N SER A 73 5.22 0.47 -2.63
CA SER A 73 5.86 1.76 -2.33
C SER A 73 5.41 2.82 -3.33
N LYS A 74 5.32 2.50 -4.63
CA LYS A 74 4.90 3.45 -5.66
C LYS A 74 3.44 3.87 -5.49
N TYR A 75 2.53 2.94 -5.21
CA TYR A 75 1.14 3.26 -4.89
C TYR A 75 1.01 4.06 -3.60
N GLY A 76 1.85 3.79 -2.59
CA GLY A 76 1.92 4.58 -1.37
C GLY A 76 2.35 6.03 -1.60
N GLU A 77 3.31 6.26 -2.50
CA GLU A 77 3.72 7.61 -2.92
C GLU A 77 2.59 8.34 -3.65
N ARG A 78 1.96 7.70 -4.65
CA ARG A 78 0.83 8.29 -5.40
C ARG A 78 -0.36 8.60 -4.51
N TRP A 79 -0.71 7.69 -3.60
CA TRP A 79 -1.74 7.92 -2.59
C TRP A 79 -1.44 9.17 -1.76
N ALA A 80 -0.17 9.38 -1.37
CA ALA A 80 0.22 10.54 -0.57
C ALA A 80 0.11 11.85 -1.36
N VAL A 81 0.41 11.83 -2.66
CA VAL A 81 0.23 12.99 -3.56
C VAL A 81 -1.24 13.39 -3.62
N HIS A 82 -2.13 12.46 -3.95
CA HIS A 82 -3.56 12.73 -4.07
C HIS A 82 -4.19 13.14 -2.72
N SER A 83 -3.82 12.46 -1.63
CA SER A 83 -4.29 12.81 -0.29
C SER A 83 -3.82 14.20 0.14
N GLY A 84 -2.56 14.55 -0.14
CA GLY A 84 -2.01 15.87 0.18
C GLY A 84 -2.65 16.99 -0.64
N LEU A 85 -3.00 16.74 -1.91
CA LEU A 85 -3.74 17.71 -2.71
C LEU A 85 -5.19 17.86 -2.23
N ALA A 86 -5.86 16.76 -1.87
CA ALA A 86 -7.19 16.82 -1.25
C ALA A 86 -7.17 17.62 0.06
N ASP A 87 -6.15 17.47 0.90
CA ASP A 87 -6.01 18.28 2.11
C ASP A 87 -5.92 19.79 1.77
N ARG A 88 -5.08 20.18 0.81
CA ARG A 88 -4.97 21.60 0.39
C ARG A 88 -6.26 22.17 -0.19
N LEU A 89 -7.01 21.37 -0.96
CA LEU A 89 -8.30 21.78 -1.49
C LEU A 89 -9.34 21.97 -0.39
N ARG A 90 -9.32 21.12 0.66
CA ARG A 90 -10.15 21.31 1.85
C ARG A 90 -9.79 22.60 2.58
N ASP A 91 -8.49 22.86 2.77
CA ASP A 91 -8.03 24.05 3.48
C ASP A 91 -8.46 25.35 2.73
N GLU A 92 -8.41 25.34 1.38
CA GLU A 92 -8.95 26.42 0.56
C GLU A 92 -10.48 26.58 0.72
N LEU A 93 -11.22 25.47 0.76
CA LEU A 93 -12.66 25.49 1.00
C LEU A 93 -13.01 26.05 2.39
N ALA A 94 -12.24 25.67 3.41
CA ALA A 94 -12.40 26.17 4.78
C ALA A 94 -12.15 27.68 4.86
N ALA A 95 -11.14 28.19 4.16
CA ALA A 95 -10.85 29.62 4.08
C ALA A 95 -11.99 30.43 3.44
N ARG A 96 -12.67 29.87 2.44
CA ARG A 96 -13.81 30.52 1.77
C ARG A 96 -15.12 30.42 2.55
N HIS A 97 -15.27 29.38 3.37
CA HIS A 97 -16.49 29.10 4.13
C HIS A 97 -16.20 28.98 5.64
N PRO A 98 -15.74 30.07 6.29
CA PRO A 98 -15.28 30.03 7.68
C PRO A 98 -16.39 29.65 8.68
N HIS A 99 -17.65 29.89 8.32
CA HIS A 99 -18.81 29.53 9.13
C HIS A 99 -19.01 28.01 9.30
N LEU A 100 -18.37 27.19 8.46
CA LEU A 100 -18.43 25.73 8.56
C LEU A 100 -17.45 25.14 9.58
N ASP A 101 -16.48 25.92 10.05
CA ASP A 101 -15.47 25.53 11.05
C ASP A 101 -14.77 24.19 10.77
N LEU A 102 -14.48 23.94 9.48
CA LEU A 102 -13.95 22.66 9.01
C LEU A 102 -12.60 22.31 9.65
N ASP A 103 -11.75 23.31 9.89
CA ASP A 103 -10.43 23.09 10.48
C ASP A 103 -10.53 22.60 11.92
N ALA A 104 -11.42 23.18 12.73
CA ALA A 104 -11.63 22.73 14.10
C ALA A 104 -12.22 21.31 14.13
N LEU A 105 -13.18 21.01 13.26
CA LEU A 105 -13.75 19.66 13.12
C LEU A 105 -12.68 18.62 12.77
N VAL A 106 -11.83 18.92 11.79
CA VAL A 106 -10.74 18.02 11.38
C VAL A 106 -9.69 17.88 12.47
N ALA A 107 -9.32 18.98 13.16
CA ALA A 107 -8.34 18.97 14.23
C ALA A 107 -8.84 18.17 15.45
N ALA A 108 -10.12 18.32 15.82
CA ALA A 108 -10.74 17.55 16.89
C ALA A 108 -10.71 16.05 16.59
N ASN A 109 -11.16 15.65 15.40
CA ASN A 109 -11.14 14.25 14.97
C ASN A 109 -9.71 13.68 14.90
N ARG A 110 -8.73 14.44 14.40
CA ARG A 110 -7.32 14.02 14.39
C ARG A 110 -6.74 13.85 15.80
N THR A 111 -7.15 14.69 16.74
CA THR A 111 -6.70 14.62 18.13
C THR A 111 -7.26 13.39 18.84
N GLU A 112 -8.57 13.16 18.72
CA GLU A 112 -9.25 11.98 19.26
C GLU A 112 -8.67 10.69 18.69
N HIS A 113 -8.52 10.62 17.36
CA HIS A 113 -7.96 9.44 16.70
C HIS A 113 -6.50 9.15 17.13
N ARG A 114 -5.67 10.17 17.34
CA ARG A 114 -4.29 9.98 17.82
C ARG A 114 -4.24 9.54 19.28
N ALA A 115 -5.19 9.99 20.10
CA ALA A 115 -5.30 9.57 21.49
C ALA A 115 -5.72 8.09 21.58
N GLU A 116 -6.64 7.65 20.72
CA GLU A 116 -7.10 6.26 20.67
C GLU A 116 -6.06 5.32 20.05
N PHE A 117 -5.34 5.76 19.00
CA PHE A 117 -4.41 4.92 18.24
C PHE A 117 -2.98 5.51 18.16
N PRO A 118 -2.26 5.65 19.30
CA PRO A 118 -0.98 6.36 19.34
C PRO A 118 0.16 5.67 18.55
N LEU A 119 0.11 4.33 18.45
CA LEU A 119 1.09 3.55 17.68
C LEU A 119 0.71 3.47 16.21
N ALA A 120 -0.53 3.08 15.91
CA ALA A 120 -1.00 2.89 14.54
C ALA A 120 -1.01 4.20 13.74
N SER A 121 -1.34 5.34 14.37
CA SER A 121 -1.33 6.65 13.72
C SER A 121 0.06 7.12 13.27
N ARG A 122 1.14 6.55 13.84
CA ARG A 122 2.53 6.84 13.42
C ARG A 122 2.97 5.97 12.25
N MET A 123 2.32 4.83 12.04
CA MET A 123 2.70 3.89 11.01
C MET A 123 2.00 4.21 9.70
N ARG A 124 2.78 4.44 8.65
CA ARG A 124 2.22 4.62 7.31
C ARG A 124 1.81 3.26 6.78
N VAL A 125 0.53 3.11 6.43
CA VAL A 125 -0.06 1.83 5.99
C VAL A 125 0.77 1.18 4.88
N TRP A 126 1.25 1.95 3.88
CA TRP A 126 2.06 1.43 2.77
C TRP A 126 3.34 0.69 3.21
N ILE A 127 3.90 1.00 4.39
CA ILE A 127 5.08 0.31 4.94
C ILE A 127 4.77 -1.15 5.27
N LEU A 128 3.56 -1.44 5.76
CA LEU A 128 3.12 -2.81 6.06
C LEU A 128 3.10 -3.67 4.79
N TRP A 129 2.58 -3.11 3.69
CA TRP A 129 2.53 -3.80 2.40
C TRP A 129 3.93 -4.05 1.84
N VAL A 130 4.81 -3.04 1.91
CA VAL A 130 6.21 -3.21 1.50
C VAL A 130 6.87 -4.30 2.32
N ALA A 131 6.73 -4.29 3.65
CA ALA A 131 7.32 -5.28 4.53
C ALA A 131 6.83 -6.71 4.21
N LEU A 132 5.55 -6.89 3.94
CA LEU A 132 4.98 -8.17 3.52
C LEU A 132 5.64 -8.71 2.24
N HIS A 133 5.70 -7.89 1.19
CA HIS A 133 6.29 -8.28 -0.08
C HIS A 133 7.80 -8.52 0.03
N THR A 134 8.50 -7.71 0.82
CA THR A 134 9.91 -7.93 1.15
C THR A 134 10.11 -9.26 1.88
N ALA A 135 9.22 -9.63 2.81
CA ALA A 135 9.31 -10.92 3.50
C ALA A 135 9.12 -12.11 2.54
N ILE A 136 8.17 -12.02 1.61
CA ILE A 136 7.97 -13.03 0.55
C ILE A 136 9.24 -13.17 -0.31
N GLY A 137 9.75 -12.04 -0.81
CA GLY A 137 10.94 -12.02 -1.65
C GLY A 137 12.18 -12.54 -0.94
N ALA A 138 12.40 -12.11 0.31
CA ALA A 138 13.52 -12.56 1.13
C ALA A 138 13.42 -14.05 1.47
N GLY A 139 12.23 -14.56 1.80
CA GLY A 139 12.02 -16.00 2.02
C GLY A 139 12.36 -16.83 0.79
N ALA A 140 11.91 -16.41 -0.40
CA ALA A 140 12.22 -17.09 -1.65
C ALA A 140 13.72 -17.01 -2.00
N LEU A 141 14.38 -15.89 -1.70
CA LEU A 141 15.83 -15.75 -1.84
C LEU A 141 16.58 -16.73 -0.93
N LEU A 142 16.19 -16.81 0.34
CA LEU A 142 16.80 -17.74 1.31
C LEU A 142 16.66 -19.20 0.86
N LEU A 143 15.49 -19.59 0.34
CA LEU A 143 15.28 -20.93 -0.23
C LEU A 143 16.19 -21.18 -1.44
N SER A 144 16.33 -20.19 -2.32
CA SER A 144 17.20 -20.29 -3.50
C SER A 144 18.67 -20.48 -3.10
N LEU A 145 19.13 -19.70 -2.12
CA LEU A 145 20.50 -19.80 -1.60
C LEU A 145 20.74 -21.15 -0.91
N TRP A 146 19.77 -21.63 -0.14
CA TRP A 146 19.83 -22.95 0.48
C TRP A 146 19.98 -24.06 -0.58
N ILE A 147 19.14 -24.04 -1.63
CA ILE A 147 19.22 -25.00 -2.74
C ILE A 147 20.62 -25.02 -3.34
N VAL A 148 21.18 -23.85 -3.68
CA VAL A 148 22.53 -23.78 -4.28
C VAL A 148 23.62 -24.26 -3.31
N ALA A 149 23.46 -24.03 -2.01
CA ALA A 149 24.46 -24.41 -1.02
C ALA A 149 24.46 -25.92 -0.67
N THR A 150 23.33 -26.61 -0.87
CA THR A 150 23.16 -28.02 -0.48
C THR A 150 23.16 -29.03 -1.63
N GLN A 151 23.23 -28.55 -2.88
CA GLN A 151 23.28 -29.36 -4.10
C GLN A 151 24.73 -29.46 -4.59
#